data_AF-A0A846YFZ5-F1
#
_entry.id   AF-A0A846YFZ5-F1
#
_cell.length_a   1.000
_cell.length_b   1.000
_cell.length_c   1.000
_cell.angle_alpha   90.00
_cell.angle_beta   90.00
_cell.angle_gamma   90.00
#
_symmetry.space_group_name_H-M   'P 1'
#
loop_
_entity.id
_entity.type
_entity.pdbx_description
1 polymer ?
#
loop_
_entity_poly.entity_id
_entity_poly.type
_entity_poly.pdbx_seq_one_letter_code
_entity_poly.pdbx_strand_id
1 'polypeptide(L)'
;MAKKRKVGNLLALAVLAVMQDESMHRYQIAARLREYGKDQDMDIKWGSLYTVVQNLAKAGFLEVVGSERDGARPERVIYRITETGRAELVDWTRELLAEPEPERGRFIAGLSILAVLPPDEVAELLGRRLAVLREQITQVKKDLSDLGAKLPRLFLIETEYGLAVLEAEAEWTRALRAELLDGTFPGQEEWKSWHGRGAVDTARARKYVEGAEQP
;
A
#
# COMPACT_ATOMS: atom_id res chain seq x y z
N MET A 1 8.48 10.90 -15.12
CA MET A 1 7.11 11.28 -14.76
C MET A 1 6.22 10.22 -15.38
N ALA A 2 5.45 9.51 -14.57
CA ALA A 2 4.58 8.44 -15.03
C ALA A 2 3.72 8.89 -16.22
N LYS A 3 3.56 8.01 -17.20
CA LYS A 3 2.77 8.27 -18.41
C LYS A 3 1.32 8.53 -18.00
N LYS A 4 0.71 9.63 -18.47
CA LYS A 4 -0.71 9.91 -18.17
C LYS A 4 -1.61 8.87 -18.86
N ARG A 5 -2.05 7.86 -18.10
CA ARG A 5 -2.94 6.79 -18.58
C ARG A 5 -4.38 7.29 -18.78
N LYS A 6 -5.08 6.71 -19.77
CA LYS A 6 -6.50 7.04 -20.04
C LYS A 6 -7.41 6.70 -18.85
N VAL A 7 -7.08 5.63 -18.13
CA VAL A 7 -7.75 5.22 -16.88
C VAL A 7 -6.67 4.81 -15.87
N GLY A 8 -6.21 5.75 -15.04
CA GLY A 8 -4.99 5.60 -14.23
C GLY A 8 -5.19 5.20 -12.76
N ASN A 9 -6.23 4.46 -12.40
CA ASN A 9 -6.40 3.93 -11.04
C ASN A 9 -6.13 2.42 -10.99
N LEU A 10 -5.52 1.90 -9.90
CA LEU A 10 -5.11 0.49 -9.80
C LEU A 10 -6.27 -0.51 -9.93
N LEU A 11 -7.51 -0.10 -9.60
CA LEU A 11 -8.67 -0.95 -9.85
C LEU A 11 -8.86 -1.22 -11.36
N ALA A 12 -8.52 -0.27 -12.23
CA ALA A 12 -8.54 -0.46 -13.68
C ALA A 12 -7.53 -1.54 -14.12
N LEU A 13 -6.31 -1.51 -13.57
CA LEU A 13 -5.29 -2.54 -13.80
C LEU A 13 -5.78 -3.92 -13.33
N ALA A 14 -6.34 -3.98 -12.13
CA ALA A 14 -6.88 -5.21 -11.56
C ALA A 14 -8.02 -5.79 -12.41
N VAL A 15 -8.94 -4.94 -12.91
CA VAL A 15 -10.02 -5.35 -13.81
C VAL A 15 -9.45 -5.94 -15.10
N LEU A 16 -8.46 -5.28 -15.74
CA LEU A 16 -7.82 -5.82 -16.95
C LEU A 16 -7.17 -7.18 -16.68
N ALA A 17 -6.51 -7.34 -15.53
CA ALA A 17 -5.83 -8.57 -15.15
C ALA A 17 -6.79 -9.77 -15.02
N VAL A 18 -7.95 -9.61 -14.37
CA VAL A 18 -8.92 -10.71 -14.19
C VAL A 18 -9.74 -11.03 -15.44
N MET A 19 -9.75 -10.13 -16.42
CA MET A 19 -10.52 -10.25 -17.67
C MET A 19 -9.71 -10.89 -18.82
N GLN A 20 -8.49 -11.37 -18.58
CA GLN A 20 -7.64 -11.91 -19.63
C GLN A 20 -8.22 -13.16 -20.29
N ASP A 21 -8.88 -14.03 -19.53
CA ASP A 21 -9.27 -15.36 -20.01
C ASP A 21 -10.76 -15.46 -20.39
N GLU A 22 -11.62 -14.62 -19.79
CA GLU A 22 -13.06 -14.77 -19.91
C GLU A 22 -13.79 -13.42 -20.06
N SER A 23 -14.87 -13.44 -20.83
CA SER A 23 -15.82 -12.32 -20.92
C SER A 23 -16.76 -12.36 -19.71
N MET A 24 -16.96 -11.23 -19.04
CA MET A 24 -17.66 -11.19 -17.76
C MET A 24 -18.53 -9.94 -17.63
N HIS A 25 -19.63 -10.08 -16.89
CA HIS A 25 -20.37 -8.93 -16.40
C HIS A 25 -19.76 -8.39 -15.10
N ARG A 26 -20.05 -7.13 -14.76
CA ARG A 26 -19.43 -6.41 -13.62
C ARG A 26 -19.45 -7.15 -12.26
N TYR A 27 -20.50 -7.91 -11.97
CA TYR A 27 -20.56 -8.69 -10.72
C TYR A 27 -19.58 -9.88 -10.68
N GLN A 28 -19.32 -10.53 -11.82
CA GLN A 28 -18.32 -11.60 -11.94
C GLN A 28 -16.92 -11.03 -11.80
N ILE A 29 -16.66 -9.86 -12.41
CA ILE A 29 -15.40 -9.13 -12.22
C ILE A 29 -15.17 -8.85 -10.73
N ALA A 30 -16.19 -8.35 -10.03
CA ALA A 30 -16.09 -8.10 -8.59
C ALA A 30 -15.85 -9.37 -7.76
N ALA A 31 -16.45 -10.49 -8.15
CA ALA A 31 -16.25 -11.77 -7.47
C ALA A 31 -14.82 -12.29 -7.69
N ARG A 32 -14.33 -12.28 -8.94
CA ARG A 32 -12.99 -12.78 -9.30
C ARG A 32 -11.87 -11.93 -8.71
N LEU A 33 -12.06 -10.60 -8.64
CA LEU A 33 -11.10 -9.72 -7.95
C LEU A 33 -10.91 -10.10 -6.48
N ARG A 34 -12.00 -10.47 -5.77
CA ARG A 34 -11.94 -10.93 -4.38
C ARG A 34 -11.35 -12.33 -4.27
N GLU A 35 -11.75 -13.23 -5.18
CA GLU A 35 -11.24 -14.60 -5.23
C GLU A 35 -9.71 -14.62 -5.38
N TYR A 36 -9.16 -13.72 -6.20
CA TYR A 36 -7.71 -13.59 -6.41
C TYR A 36 -7.02 -12.69 -5.39
N GLY A 37 -7.72 -12.26 -4.33
CA GLY A 37 -7.16 -11.44 -3.25
C GLY A 37 -6.63 -10.08 -3.70
N LYS A 38 -7.08 -9.54 -4.85
CA LYS A 38 -6.51 -8.30 -5.40
C LYS A 38 -6.78 -7.06 -4.55
N ASP A 39 -7.74 -7.14 -3.65
CA ASP A 39 -8.02 -6.11 -2.64
C ASP A 39 -7.07 -6.16 -1.43
N GLN A 40 -6.22 -7.18 -1.33
CA GLN A 40 -5.12 -7.22 -0.35
C GLN A 40 -3.90 -6.45 -0.88
N ASP A 41 -3.59 -6.61 -2.17
CA ASP A 41 -2.41 -6.00 -2.79
C ASP A 41 -2.66 -4.59 -3.34
N MET A 42 -3.92 -4.25 -3.63
CA MET A 42 -4.30 -2.98 -4.24
C MET A 42 -5.39 -2.31 -3.41
N ASP A 43 -5.30 -0.98 -3.22
CA ASP A 43 -6.34 -0.18 -2.57
C ASP A 43 -7.60 -0.09 -3.47
N ILE A 44 -8.39 -1.16 -3.47
CA ILE A 44 -9.60 -1.29 -4.29
C ILE A 44 -10.77 -0.57 -3.62
N LYS A 45 -11.17 0.56 -4.21
CA LYS A 45 -12.41 1.26 -3.87
C LYS A 45 -13.59 0.63 -4.60
N TRP A 46 -14.19 -0.40 -4.01
CA TRP A 46 -15.30 -1.18 -4.61
C TRP A 46 -16.45 -0.34 -5.16
N GLY A 47 -16.80 0.77 -4.49
CA GLY A 47 -17.85 1.69 -4.95
C GLY A 47 -17.57 2.32 -6.33
N SER A 48 -16.31 2.33 -6.78
CA SER A 48 -15.92 2.88 -8.08
C SER A 48 -15.88 1.85 -9.21
N LEU A 49 -16.02 0.55 -8.92
CA LEU A 49 -15.84 -0.52 -9.92
C LEU A 49 -16.71 -0.31 -11.18
N TYR A 50 -17.96 0.10 -10.98
CA TYR A 50 -18.88 0.36 -12.08
C TYR A 50 -18.37 1.45 -13.02
N THR A 51 -17.97 2.58 -12.45
CA THR A 51 -17.42 3.71 -13.20
C THR A 51 -16.10 3.34 -13.87
N VAL A 52 -15.24 2.56 -13.20
CA VAL A 52 -13.96 2.10 -13.76
C VAL A 52 -14.18 1.21 -14.97
N VAL A 53 -15.07 0.21 -14.89
CA VAL A 53 -15.39 -0.67 -16.04
C VAL A 53 -15.95 0.14 -17.21
N GLN A 54 -16.83 1.12 -16.95
CA GLN A 54 -17.35 2.00 -18.00
C GLN A 54 -16.25 2.86 -18.63
N ASN A 55 -15.32 3.39 -17.83
CA ASN A 55 -14.22 4.20 -18.33
C ASN A 55 -13.24 3.36 -19.16
N LEU A 56 -12.97 2.12 -18.75
CA LEU A 56 -12.18 1.17 -19.54
C LEU A 56 -12.84 0.88 -20.89
N ALA A 57 -14.16 0.70 -20.92
CA ALA A 57 -14.90 0.52 -22.17
C ALA A 57 -14.85 1.77 -23.06
N LYS A 58 -15.08 2.96 -22.50
CA LYS A 58 -14.95 4.24 -23.23
C LYS A 58 -13.54 4.49 -23.77
N ALA A 59 -12.52 4.02 -23.06
CA ALA A 59 -11.11 4.14 -23.47
C ALA A 59 -10.72 3.12 -24.56
N GLY A 60 -11.61 2.17 -24.90
CA GLY A 60 -11.38 1.09 -25.86
C GLY A 60 -10.62 -0.10 -25.29
N PHE A 61 -10.40 -0.18 -23.98
CA PHE A 61 -9.70 -1.30 -23.35
C PHE A 61 -10.62 -2.49 -23.08
N LEU A 62 -11.91 -2.24 -22.94
CA LEU A 62 -12.96 -3.25 -22.92
C LEU A 62 -13.96 -2.98 -24.05
N GLU A 63 -14.62 -4.03 -24.52
CA GLU A 63 -15.72 -3.94 -25.46
C GLU A 63 -16.95 -4.70 -24.94
N VAL A 64 -18.13 -4.27 -25.35
CA VAL A 64 -19.38 -4.97 -25.03
C VAL A 64 -19.56 -6.11 -26.03
N VAL A 65 -19.68 -7.33 -25.53
CA VAL A 65 -19.81 -8.53 -26.38
C VAL A 65 -21.19 -9.19 -26.28
N GLY A 66 -22.04 -8.69 -25.38
CA GLY A 66 -23.39 -9.16 -25.23
C GLY A 66 -24.04 -8.65 -23.95
N SER A 67 -25.21 -9.17 -23.70
CA SER A 67 -25.96 -8.92 -22.48
C SER A 67 -26.75 -10.15 -22.06
N GLU A 68 -26.86 -10.34 -20.75
CA GLU A 68 -27.66 -11.40 -20.14
C GLU A 68 -28.82 -10.78 -19.38
N ARG A 69 -30.00 -11.39 -19.50
CA ARG A 69 -31.17 -11.04 -18.69
C ARG A 69 -31.70 -12.29 -18.01
N ASP A 70 -31.60 -12.29 -16.69
CA ASP A 70 -32.11 -13.37 -15.84
C ASP A 70 -33.48 -12.95 -15.26
N GLY A 71 -34.55 -13.38 -15.92
CA GLY A 71 -35.93 -13.09 -15.54
C GLY A 71 -36.25 -11.58 -15.50
N ALA A 72 -36.81 -11.12 -14.38
CA ALA A 72 -37.20 -9.72 -14.17
C ALA A 72 -36.04 -8.78 -13.75
N ARG A 73 -34.80 -9.28 -13.68
CA ARG A 73 -33.64 -8.47 -13.26
C ARG A 73 -33.17 -7.52 -14.37
N PRO A 74 -32.47 -6.43 -14.01
CA PRO A 74 -31.82 -5.55 -14.98
C PRO A 74 -30.84 -6.33 -15.85
N GLU A 75 -30.79 -5.94 -17.13
CA GLU A 75 -29.87 -6.49 -18.12
C GLU A 75 -28.42 -6.30 -17.68
N ARG A 76 -27.63 -7.37 -17.74
CA ARG A 76 -26.22 -7.42 -17.37
C ARG A 76 -25.38 -7.37 -18.62
N VAL A 77 -24.70 -6.24 -18.82
CA VAL A 77 -23.75 -6.08 -19.93
C VAL A 77 -22.51 -6.94 -19.70
N ILE A 78 -22.16 -7.75 -20.69
CA ILE A 78 -20.95 -8.58 -20.70
C ILE A 78 -19.84 -7.82 -21.43
N TYR A 79 -18.67 -7.75 -20.80
CA TYR A 79 -17.49 -7.10 -21.33
C TYR A 79 -16.41 -8.13 -21.67
N ARG A 80 -15.61 -7.81 -22.69
CA ARG A 80 -14.38 -8.53 -23.06
C ARG A 80 -13.21 -7.56 -23.14
N ILE A 81 -12.02 -8.00 -22.74
CA ILE A 81 -10.79 -7.21 -22.91
C ILE A 81 -10.39 -7.16 -24.39
N THR A 82 -10.04 -5.98 -24.89
CA THR A 82 -9.58 -5.78 -26.26
C THR A 82 -8.07 -5.99 -26.36
N GLU A 83 -7.53 -6.07 -27.59
CA GLU A 83 -6.08 -6.14 -27.80
C GLU A 83 -5.34 -4.93 -27.21
N THR A 84 -5.92 -3.74 -27.36
CA THR A 84 -5.37 -2.53 -26.72
C THR A 84 -5.46 -2.59 -25.19
N GLY A 85 -6.47 -3.25 -24.62
CA GLY A 85 -6.57 -3.48 -23.17
C GLY A 85 -5.50 -4.43 -22.65
N ARG A 86 -5.18 -5.49 -23.42
CA ARG A 86 -4.08 -6.42 -23.10
C ARG A 86 -2.72 -5.72 -23.17
N ALA A 87 -2.49 -4.93 -24.22
CA ALA A 87 -1.27 -4.14 -24.35
C ALA A 87 -1.12 -3.13 -23.18
N GLU A 88 -2.22 -2.47 -22.78
CA GLU A 88 -2.22 -1.55 -21.64
C GLU A 88 -1.90 -2.26 -20.33
N LEU A 89 -2.46 -3.44 -20.07
CA LEU A 89 -2.16 -4.27 -18.89
C LEU A 89 -0.67 -4.58 -18.78
N VAL A 90 -0.03 -4.96 -19.89
CA VAL A 90 1.40 -5.31 -19.91
C VAL A 90 2.29 -4.07 -19.78
N ASP A 91 1.99 -3.00 -20.51
CA ASP A 91 2.71 -1.71 -20.45
C ASP A 91 2.67 -1.12 -19.03
N TRP A 92 1.45 -0.91 -18.55
CA TRP A 92 0.99 -1.28 -17.21
C TRP A 92 1.98 -1.73 -16.14
N THR A 93 1.97 -3.05 -15.95
CA THR A 93 2.81 -3.80 -15.04
C THR A 93 4.30 -3.52 -15.24
N ARG A 94 4.78 -3.30 -16.47
CA ARG A 94 6.20 -2.95 -16.70
C ARG A 94 6.58 -1.61 -16.08
N GLU A 95 5.74 -0.58 -16.24
CA GLU A 95 5.97 0.73 -15.64
C GLU A 95 6.04 0.61 -14.11
N LEU A 96 5.06 -0.05 -13.48
CA LEU A 96 5.02 -0.21 -12.02
C LEU A 96 6.21 -0.97 -11.44
N LEU A 97 6.79 -1.92 -12.20
CA LEU A 97 7.97 -2.66 -11.77
C LEU A 97 9.28 -1.90 -12.03
N ALA A 98 9.31 -1.01 -13.02
CA ALA A 98 10.52 -0.31 -13.44
C ALA A 98 10.69 1.07 -12.77
N GLU A 99 9.59 1.76 -12.50
CA GLU A 99 9.58 3.12 -11.97
C GLU A 99 9.26 3.11 -10.47
N PRO A 100 10.25 3.37 -9.59
CA PRO A 100 9.98 3.44 -8.16
C PRO A 100 9.15 4.69 -7.84
N GLU A 101 8.02 4.47 -7.17
CA GLU A 101 7.19 5.55 -6.60
C GLU A 101 7.30 5.54 -5.07
N PRO A 102 7.33 6.72 -4.41
CA PRO A 102 7.38 6.77 -2.95
C PRO A 102 6.13 6.18 -2.29
N GLU A 103 6.29 5.06 -1.58
CA GLU A 103 5.26 4.52 -0.70
C GLU A 103 5.13 5.37 0.57
N ARG A 104 4.31 6.43 0.54
CA ARG A 104 4.08 7.31 1.70
C ARG A 104 3.06 6.72 2.68
N GLY A 105 3.54 5.82 3.53
CA GLY A 105 2.71 5.18 4.57
C GLY A 105 2.32 6.09 5.74
N ARG A 106 1.26 5.71 6.48
CA ARG A 106 0.80 6.43 7.68
C ARG A 106 1.86 6.53 8.78
N PHE A 107 2.77 5.56 8.85
CA PHE A 107 3.86 5.58 9.82
C PHE A 107 4.83 6.73 9.58
N ILE A 108 5.20 7.02 8.32
CA ILE A 108 6.04 8.17 7.95
C ILE A 108 5.38 9.48 8.39
N ALA A 109 4.06 9.60 8.24
CA ALA A 109 3.35 10.78 8.73
C ALA A 109 3.45 10.90 10.27
N GLY A 110 3.35 9.80 11.00
CA GLY A 110 3.60 9.77 12.45
C GLY A 110 5.02 10.23 12.80
N LEU A 111 6.03 9.71 12.10
CA LEU A 111 7.42 10.11 12.27
C LEU A 111 7.64 11.60 11.99
N SER A 112 7.01 12.15 10.95
CA SER A 112 7.14 13.58 10.62
C SER A 112 6.60 14.53 11.69
N ILE A 113 5.76 14.03 12.60
CA ILE A 113 5.11 14.81 13.67
C ILE A 113 5.60 14.34 15.06
N LEU A 114 6.51 13.36 15.15
CA LEU A 114 6.85 12.65 16.39
C LEU A 114 7.31 13.57 17.53
N ALA A 115 7.90 14.72 17.19
CA ALA A 115 8.42 15.70 18.15
C ALA A 115 7.37 16.25 19.13
N VAL A 116 6.08 16.09 18.81
CA VAL A 116 4.98 16.46 19.73
C VAL A 116 4.89 15.56 20.96
N LEU A 117 5.58 14.43 20.99
CA LEU A 117 5.68 13.51 22.11
C LEU A 117 7.07 13.61 22.76
N PRO A 118 7.21 13.32 24.06
CA PRO A 118 8.51 13.17 24.68
C PRO A 118 9.24 11.91 24.18
N PRO A 119 10.59 11.90 24.13
CA PRO A 119 11.39 10.77 23.64
C PRO A 119 11.04 9.42 24.29
N ASP A 120 10.79 9.44 25.60
CA ASP A 120 10.51 8.22 26.36
C ASP A 120 9.17 7.59 25.94
N GLU A 121 8.14 8.41 25.70
CA GLU A 121 6.86 7.95 25.18
C GLU A 121 6.99 7.41 23.75
N VAL A 122 7.81 8.06 22.90
CA VAL A 122 8.12 7.54 21.57
C VAL A 122 8.79 6.17 21.65
N ALA A 123 9.77 5.98 22.53
CA ALA A 123 10.44 4.69 22.72
C ALA A 123 9.46 3.58 23.16
N GLU A 124 8.48 3.89 24.00
CA GLU A 124 7.42 2.96 24.40
C GLU A 124 6.48 2.61 23.24
N LEU A 125 6.04 3.61 22.45
CA LEU A 125 5.20 3.42 21.26
C LEU A 125 5.90 2.57 20.20
N LEU A 126 7.18 2.84 19.93
CA LEU A 126 8.00 2.03 19.03
C LEU A 126 8.16 0.60 19.55
N GLY A 127 8.23 0.41 20.89
CA GLY A 127 8.25 -0.91 21.51
C GLY A 127 6.98 -1.72 21.23
N ARG A 128 5.81 -1.09 21.36
CA ARG A 128 4.51 -1.70 21.02
C ARG A 128 4.44 -2.05 19.53
N ARG A 129 4.88 -1.13 18.65
CA ARG A 129 4.92 -1.38 17.20
C ARG A 129 5.83 -2.57 16.87
N LEU A 130 7.02 -2.63 17.45
CA LEU A 130 7.99 -3.71 17.21
C LEU A 130 7.44 -5.08 17.60
N ALA A 131 6.65 -5.17 18.68
CA ALA A 131 6.00 -6.42 19.07
C ALA A 131 5.04 -6.94 17.99
N VAL A 132 4.20 -6.04 17.46
CA VAL A 132 3.26 -6.35 16.37
C VAL A 132 4.00 -6.73 15.08
N LEU A 133 5.05 -6.00 14.71
CA LEU A 133 5.85 -6.32 13.52
C LEU A 133 6.47 -7.72 13.62
N ARG A 134 6.99 -8.11 14.79
CA ARG A 134 7.58 -9.44 15.01
C ARG A 134 6.56 -10.55 14.86
N GLU A 135 5.34 -10.35 15.36
CA GLU A 135 4.24 -11.30 15.18
C GLU A 135 3.89 -11.45 13.71
N GLN A 136 3.75 -10.34 12.97
CA GLN A 136 3.49 -10.34 11.53
C GLN A 136 4.59 -11.04 10.73
N ILE A 137 5.87 -10.73 10.99
CA ILE A 137 7.02 -11.40 10.33
C ILE A 137 6.97 -12.90 10.59
N THR A 138 6.70 -13.32 11.83
CA THR A 138 6.62 -14.74 12.19
C THR A 138 5.51 -15.44 11.42
N GLN A 139 4.33 -14.81 11.34
CA GLN A 139 3.19 -15.34 10.62
C GLN A 139 3.46 -15.44 9.12
N VAL A 140 3.97 -14.38 8.49
CA VAL A 140 4.29 -14.35 7.05
C VAL A 140 5.36 -15.38 6.69
N LYS A 141 6.41 -15.54 7.51
CA LYS A 141 7.43 -16.59 7.31
C LYS A 141 6.83 -17.99 7.33
N LYS A 142 5.90 -18.24 8.25
CA LYS A 142 5.19 -19.51 8.34
C LYS A 142 4.34 -19.74 7.08
N ASP A 143 3.57 -18.73 6.67
CA ASP A 143 2.71 -18.83 5.49
C ASP A 143 3.52 -19.05 4.20
N LEU A 144 4.65 -18.35 4.03
CA LEU A 144 5.58 -18.58 2.92
C LEU A 144 6.15 -20.00 2.91
N SER A 145 6.50 -20.55 4.08
CA SER A 145 6.96 -21.94 4.18
C SER A 145 5.87 -22.94 3.80
N ASP A 146 4.65 -22.74 4.31
CA ASP A 146 3.52 -23.65 4.10
C ASP A 146 3.00 -23.61 2.65
N LEU A 147 3.00 -22.43 2.03
CA LEU A 147 2.58 -22.22 0.63
C LEU A 147 3.69 -22.54 -0.36
N GLY A 148 4.96 -22.29 -0.03
CA GLY A 148 6.12 -22.60 -0.87
C GLY A 148 6.27 -24.09 -1.17
N ALA A 149 5.71 -24.95 -0.32
CA ALA A 149 5.63 -26.40 -0.58
C ALA A 149 4.55 -26.79 -1.60
N LYS A 150 3.60 -25.89 -1.91
CA LYS A 150 2.37 -26.18 -2.67
C LYS A 150 2.23 -25.35 -3.94
N LEU A 151 2.80 -24.16 -3.96
CA LEU A 151 2.66 -23.18 -5.03
C LEU A 151 4.01 -22.84 -5.66
N PRO A 152 4.06 -22.63 -6.99
CA PRO A 152 5.23 -22.04 -7.62
C PRO A 152 5.58 -20.68 -7.00
N ARG A 153 6.89 -20.40 -6.85
CA ARG A 153 7.40 -19.14 -6.29
C ARG A 153 6.82 -17.88 -6.95
N LEU A 154 6.46 -17.96 -8.23
CA LEU A 154 5.85 -16.85 -8.96
C LEU A 154 4.61 -16.27 -8.24
N PHE A 155 3.86 -17.08 -7.51
CA PHE A 155 2.66 -16.67 -6.75
C PHE A 155 2.96 -16.25 -5.31
N LEU A 156 4.24 -16.08 -4.97
CA LEU A 156 4.71 -15.73 -3.63
C LEU A 156 5.60 -14.47 -3.63
N ILE A 157 5.92 -13.91 -4.79
CA ILE A 157 6.90 -12.82 -4.95
C ILE A 157 6.47 -11.57 -4.17
N GLU A 158 5.20 -11.21 -4.25
CA GLU A 158 4.61 -10.08 -3.52
C GLU A 158 4.68 -10.28 -2.01
N THR A 159 4.51 -11.52 -1.53
CA THR A 159 4.61 -11.86 -0.11
C THR A 159 6.06 -11.86 0.37
N GLU A 160 7.01 -12.33 -0.46
CA GLU A 160 8.45 -12.23 -0.20
C GLU A 160 8.89 -10.76 -0.06
N TYR A 161 8.43 -9.88 -0.96
CA TYR A 161 8.69 -8.44 -0.87
C TYR A 161 8.09 -7.82 0.40
N GLY A 162 6.83 -8.13 0.72
CA GLY A 162 6.17 -7.68 1.94
C GLY A 162 6.92 -8.08 3.21
N LEU A 163 7.44 -9.31 3.26
CA LEU A 163 8.29 -9.77 4.36
C LEU A 163 9.57 -8.94 4.48
N ALA A 164 10.27 -8.69 3.36
CA ALA A 164 11.49 -7.90 3.36
C ALA A 164 11.24 -6.46 3.89
N VAL A 165 10.11 -5.84 3.51
CA VAL A 165 9.70 -4.53 4.01
C VAL A 165 9.42 -4.57 5.52
N LEU A 166 8.68 -5.58 6.00
CA LEU A 166 8.40 -5.74 7.44
C LEU A 166 9.67 -5.92 8.27
N GLU A 167 10.62 -6.72 7.78
CA GLU A 167 11.90 -6.93 8.45
C GLU A 167 12.75 -5.66 8.50
N ALA A 168 12.82 -4.92 7.38
CA ALA A 168 13.50 -3.64 7.33
C ALA A 168 12.88 -2.62 8.29
N GLU A 169 11.54 -2.54 8.34
CA GLU A 169 10.85 -1.63 9.25
C GLU A 169 11.06 -2.02 10.72
N ALA A 170 11.01 -3.32 11.04
CA ALA A 170 11.25 -3.82 12.40
C ALA A 170 12.68 -3.52 12.86
N GLU A 171 13.65 -3.69 11.97
CA GLU A 171 15.05 -3.39 12.26
C GLU A 171 15.27 -1.89 12.48
N TRP A 172 14.74 -1.04 11.61
CA TRP A 172 14.82 0.40 11.75
C TRP A 172 14.12 0.89 13.04
N THR A 173 12.93 0.38 13.32
CA THR A 173 12.15 0.70 14.53
C THR A 173 12.91 0.30 15.80
N ARG A 174 13.55 -0.87 15.78
CA ARG A 174 14.38 -1.37 16.88
C ARG A 174 15.60 -0.47 17.12
N ALA A 175 16.27 -0.05 16.06
CA ALA A 175 17.44 0.82 16.14
C ALA A 175 17.09 2.19 16.72
N LEU A 176 16.09 2.89 16.17
CA LEU A 176 15.65 4.18 16.70
C LEU A 176 15.19 4.07 18.17
N ARG A 177 14.44 3.01 18.52
CA ARG A 177 14.05 2.79 19.91
C ARG A 177 15.25 2.62 20.83
N ALA A 178 16.28 1.90 20.40
CA ALA A 178 17.49 1.72 21.19
C ALA A 178 18.21 3.05 21.41
N GLU A 179 18.35 3.87 20.37
CA GLU A 179 18.97 5.21 20.50
C GLU A 179 18.28 6.08 21.55
N LEU A 180 16.94 6.07 21.56
CA LEU A 180 16.13 6.83 22.50
C LEU A 180 16.24 6.29 23.93
N LEU A 181 16.28 4.97 24.12
CA LEU A 181 16.44 4.38 25.46
C LEU A 181 17.83 4.58 26.02
N ASP A 182 18.85 4.50 25.17
CA ASP A 182 20.25 4.61 25.56
C ASP A 182 20.69 6.07 25.69
N GLY A 183 19.85 7.04 25.31
CA GLY A 183 20.18 8.46 25.38
C GLY A 183 21.17 8.92 24.31
N THR A 184 21.38 8.10 23.27
CA THR A 184 22.38 8.36 22.22
C THR A 184 21.82 9.17 21.05
N PHE A 185 20.50 9.39 21.02
CA PHE A 185 19.86 10.22 20.01
C PHE A 185 20.34 11.68 20.12
N PRO A 186 20.90 12.27 19.04
CA PRO A 186 21.38 13.65 19.06
C PRO A 186 20.26 14.66 19.39
N GLY A 187 20.51 15.52 20.38
CA GLY A 187 19.54 16.54 20.79
C GLY A 187 18.39 16.01 21.66
N GLN A 188 18.45 14.77 22.14
CA GLN A 188 17.40 14.18 22.96
C GLN A 188 17.08 14.98 24.22
N GLU A 189 18.08 15.49 24.94
CA GLU A 189 17.86 16.28 26.15
C GLU A 189 17.15 17.61 25.85
N GLU A 190 17.46 18.24 24.73
CA GLU A 190 16.75 19.44 24.28
C GLU A 190 15.32 19.09 23.87
N TRP A 191 15.10 17.98 23.15
CA TRP A 191 13.76 17.50 22.85
C TRP A 191 12.94 17.19 24.13
N LYS A 192 13.51 16.51 25.13
CA LYS A 192 12.86 16.28 26.44
C LYS A 192 12.43 17.58 27.09
N SER A 193 13.26 18.61 27.00
CA SER A 193 13.03 19.90 27.65
C SER A 193 11.79 20.64 27.13
N TRP A 194 11.29 20.28 25.94
CA TRP A 194 10.06 20.85 25.37
C TRP A 194 8.80 20.37 26.10
N HIS A 195 8.86 19.30 26.90
CA HIS A 195 7.67 18.61 27.42
C HIS A 195 7.42 18.77 28.93
N GLY A 196 8.19 19.61 29.63
CA GLY A 196 8.23 19.68 31.10
C GLY A 196 6.94 20.10 31.85
N ARG A 197 5.82 20.40 31.17
CA ARG A 197 4.52 20.76 31.79
C ARG A 197 3.30 20.10 31.14
N GLY A 198 3.47 18.97 30.46
CA GLY A 198 2.36 18.24 29.82
C GLY A 198 1.85 18.87 28.52
N ALA A 199 2.56 19.87 28.00
CA ALA A 199 2.35 20.44 26.66
C ALA A 199 3.70 20.82 26.06
N VAL A 200 3.79 20.77 24.74
CA VAL A 200 4.99 21.11 23.98
C VAL A 200 5.27 22.62 24.06
N ASP A 201 6.45 22.99 24.53
CA ASP A 201 6.97 24.36 24.44
C ASP A 201 7.38 24.69 23.00
N THR A 202 6.39 25.08 22.20
CA THR A 202 6.58 25.39 20.77
C THR A 202 7.53 26.55 20.52
N ALA A 203 7.68 27.47 21.46
CA ALA A 203 8.63 28.59 21.35
C ALA A 203 10.07 28.09 21.47
N ARG A 204 10.32 27.13 22.38
CA ARG A 204 11.62 26.49 22.54
C ARG A 204 11.97 25.58 21.36
N ALA A 205 11.02 24.77 20.89
CA ALA A 205 11.20 23.94 19.71
C ALA A 205 11.54 24.76 18.46
N ARG A 206 10.86 25.90 18.24
CA ARG A 206 11.14 26.80 17.11
C ARG A 206 12.57 27.35 17.15
N LYS A 207 13.03 27.83 18.31
CA LYS A 207 14.40 28.36 18.46
C LYS A 207 15.47 27.31 18.17
N TYR A 208 15.24 26.05 18.51
CA TYR A 208 16.15 24.96 18.20
C TYR A 208 16.28 24.73 16.69
N VAL A 209 15.16 24.72 15.96
CA VAL A 209 15.14 24.56 14.50
C VAL A 209 15.82 25.75 13.81
N GLU A 210 15.47 26.98 14.20
CA GLU A 210 16.06 28.20 13.63
C GLU A 210 17.57 28.33 13.95
N GLY A 211 18.02 27.82 15.10
CA GLY A 211 19.42 27.79 15.49
C GLY A 211 20.24 26.70 14.77
N ALA A 212 19.61 25.62 14.32
CA ALA A 212 20.26 24.55 13.56
C ALA A 212 20.49 24.90 12.08
N GLU A 213 19.82 25.95 11.57
CA GLU A 213 19.99 26.46 10.20
C GLU A 213 21.16 27.46 10.05
N GLN A 214 21.85 27.82 11.13
CA GLN A 214 23.03 28.71 11.07
C GLN A 214 24.33 27.89 11.03
N PRO A 215 25.21 28.13 10.02
CA PRO A 215 26.41 27.32 9.77
C PRO A 215 27.50 27.46 10.84
#